data_AF-A0A6P8IDF1-F1
#
_entry.id   AF-A0A6P8IDF1-F1
#
_cell.length_a   1.000
_cell.length_b   1.000
_cell.length_c   1.000
_cell.angle_alpha   90.00
_cell.angle_beta   90.00
_cell.angle_gamma   90.00
#
_symmetry.space_group_name_H-M   'P 1'
#
loop_
_entity.id
_entity.type
_entity.pdbx_description
1 polymer ?
#
loop_
_entity_poly.entity_id
_entity_poly.type
_entity_poly.pdbx_seq_one_letter_code
_entity_poly.pdbx_strand_id
1 'polypeptide(L)'
;MDRCIVHRDNNVKDNGVKVTEDVRDCVPAAKCVLSWLYCEALKKHSGSKDRCDSRCCKGNLCNKGKIEPPKYEFFKPSGKNLTCYTCSDFPAGTRLADSPEKTVPRSCTSPIKQICGRFPKMTHVMQDRCITLKVKAVVENKEFDWTYRGCSSIYHCSFTEALWRHELNKTSEEDGTGITYLSGKSSCCHGNLCNSTTDNIRVHSAAITNVEHLSTGLACFLCFVSMAMIKAHIG
;
A
#
# COMPACT_ATOMS: atom_id res chain seq x y z
N MET A 1 -1.28 -14.11 3.79
CA MET A 1 -0.11 -13.25 4.09
C MET A 1 0.97 -13.55 3.07
N ASP A 2 1.59 -12.54 2.47
CA ASP A 2 2.55 -12.71 1.36
C ASP A 2 3.95 -12.12 1.64
N ARG A 3 4.13 -11.48 2.80
CA ARG A 3 5.41 -10.90 3.23
C ARG A 3 5.72 -11.23 4.68
N CYS A 4 7.02 -11.23 5.00
CA CYS A 4 7.47 -11.13 6.39
C CYS A 4 7.87 -9.67 6.68
N ILE A 5 7.57 -9.18 7.88
CA ILE A 5 8.00 -7.86 8.36
C ILE A 5 8.95 -8.01 9.56
N VAL A 6 9.84 -7.02 9.68
CA VAL A 6 10.51 -6.65 10.93
C VAL A 6 10.30 -5.17 11.16
N HIS A 7 9.70 -4.85 12.30
CA HIS A 7 9.48 -3.51 12.77
C HIS A 7 10.31 -3.31 14.03
N ARG A 8 11.21 -2.33 14.02
CA ARG A 8 12.05 -1.97 15.14
C ARG A 8 11.75 -0.54 15.57
N ASP A 9 11.37 -0.38 16.83
CA ASP A 9 11.21 0.92 17.45
C ASP A 9 12.25 1.08 18.57
N ASN A 10 12.96 2.21 18.56
CA ASN A 10 13.97 2.59 19.53
C ASN A 10 13.43 3.79 20.31
N ASN A 11 12.70 3.49 21.39
CA ASN A 11 12.16 4.49 22.29
C ASN A 11 13.17 4.83 23.38
N VAL A 12 13.27 6.11 23.72
CA VAL A 12 14.01 6.58 24.92
C VAL A 12 12.97 6.83 26.00
N LYS A 13 13.07 6.10 27.12
CA LYS A 13 12.20 6.32 28.29
C LYS A 13 12.63 7.60 29.03
N ASP A 14 11.77 8.10 29.91
CA ASP A 14 12.00 9.34 30.68
C ASP A 14 13.29 9.33 31.53
N ASN A 15 13.80 8.14 31.86
CA ASN A 15 15.06 7.94 32.58
C ASN A 15 16.30 7.82 31.66
N GLY A 16 16.17 8.14 30.37
CA GLY A 16 17.25 8.04 29.39
C GLY A 16 17.55 6.61 28.90
N VAL A 17 16.83 5.59 29.38
CA VAL A 17 17.03 4.20 28.94
C VAL A 17 16.49 4.01 27.53
N LYS A 18 17.33 3.48 26.64
CA LYS A 18 16.94 3.06 25.30
C LYS A 18 16.29 1.69 25.34
N VAL A 19 15.04 1.61 24.91
CA VAL A 19 14.30 0.36 24.72
C VAL A 19 14.17 0.12 23.23
N THR A 20 14.64 -1.05 22.80
CA THR A 20 14.48 -1.51 21.42
C THR A 20 13.43 -2.62 21.41
N GLU A 21 12.32 -2.35 20.75
CA GLU A 21 11.28 -3.35 20.46
C GLU A 21 11.50 -3.87 19.04
N ASP A 22 11.63 -5.18 18.87
CA ASP A 22 11.77 -5.85 17.56
C ASP A 22 10.58 -6.79 17.37
N VAL A 23 9.66 -6.39 16.49
CA VAL A 23 8.42 -7.12 16.17
C VAL A 23 8.56 -7.77 14.81
N ARG A 24 8.35 -9.09 14.76
CA ARG A 24 8.46 -9.90 13.54
C ARG A 24 7.16 -10.63 13.27
N ASP A 25 6.62 -10.48 12.06
CA ASP A 25 5.28 -10.96 11.73
C ASP A 25 5.14 -11.40 10.25
N CYS A 26 4.13 -12.21 9.96
CA CYS A 26 3.61 -12.45 8.62
C CYS A 26 2.53 -11.43 8.30
N VAL A 27 2.75 -10.60 7.28
CA VAL A 27 1.83 -9.50 6.97
C VAL A 27 1.48 -9.43 5.49
N PRO A 28 0.37 -8.76 5.12
CA PRO A 28 0.13 -8.38 3.74
C PRO A 28 1.17 -7.35 3.29
N ALA A 29 1.51 -7.34 2.00
CA ALA A 29 2.40 -6.32 1.43
C ALA A 29 2.00 -4.87 1.75
N ALA A 30 0.70 -4.58 1.88
CA ALA A 30 0.22 -3.27 2.30
C ALA A 30 0.68 -2.84 3.70
N LYS A 31 0.70 -3.76 4.67
CA LYS A 31 1.17 -3.47 6.03
C LYS A 31 2.68 -3.18 6.05
N CYS A 32 3.45 -3.78 5.15
CA CYS A 32 4.86 -3.39 4.96
C CYS A 32 5.03 -1.94 4.56
N VAL A 33 4.23 -1.48 3.59
CA VAL A 33 4.27 -0.08 3.13
C VAL A 33 3.83 0.86 4.25
N LEU A 34 2.77 0.51 4.99
CA LEU A 34 2.31 1.30 6.13
C LEU A 34 3.36 1.42 7.23
N SER A 35 3.97 0.31 7.63
CA SER A 35 4.98 0.34 8.68
C SER A 35 6.22 1.14 8.25
N TRP A 36 6.58 1.11 6.96
CA TRP A 36 7.62 1.99 6.42
C TRP A 36 7.21 3.47 6.46
N LEU A 37 6.02 3.80 5.96
CA LEU A 37 5.47 5.17 5.99
C LEU A 37 5.40 5.72 7.41
N TYR A 38 4.97 4.88 8.37
CA TYR A 38 4.96 5.21 9.78
C TYR A 38 6.35 5.53 10.32
N CYS A 39 7.36 4.71 10.02
CA CYS A 39 8.72 4.99 10.44
C CYS A 39 9.27 6.28 9.81
N GLU A 40 9.00 6.55 8.54
CA GLU A 40 9.43 7.80 7.89
C GLU A 40 8.76 9.03 8.52
N ALA A 41 7.47 8.93 8.84
CA ALA A 41 6.76 9.99 9.57
C ALA A 41 7.38 10.22 10.95
N LEU A 42 7.65 9.16 11.72
CA LEU A 42 8.28 9.26 13.04
C LEU A 42 9.67 9.89 12.97
N LYS A 43 10.53 9.49 12.03
CA LYS A 43 11.85 10.09 11.86
C LYS A 43 11.77 11.58 11.58
N LYS A 44 10.81 12.00 10.75
CA LYS A 44 10.60 13.41 10.41
C LYS A 44 10.12 14.24 11.60
N HIS A 45 9.22 13.70 12.42
CA HIS A 45 8.62 14.44 13.54
C HIS A 45 9.44 14.40 14.83
N SER A 46 10.18 13.31 15.08
CA SER A 46 10.94 13.13 16.33
C SER A 46 12.37 13.68 16.28
N GLY A 47 12.88 14.04 15.09
CA GLY A 47 14.28 14.40 14.90
C GLY A 47 15.28 13.25 15.08
N SER A 48 14.82 12.08 15.52
CA SER A 48 15.65 10.90 15.72
C SER A 48 15.55 9.97 14.52
N LYS A 49 16.60 9.96 13.69
CA LYS A 49 16.71 9.08 12.51
C LYS A 49 16.67 7.60 12.88
N ASP A 50 17.08 7.27 14.10
CA ASP A 50 17.19 5.90 14.59
C ASP A 50 15.93 5.43 15.31
N ARG A 51 14.90 6.27 15.45
CA ARG A 51 13.72 5.91 16.24
C ARG A 51 12.95 4.73 15.68
N CYS A 52 12.79 4.63 14.36
CA CYS A 52 11.95 3.60 13.76
C CYS A 52 12.60 3.02 12.51
N ASP A 53 12.61 1.70 12.38
CA ASP A 53 13.07 0.99 11.21
C ASP A 53 12.10 -0.15 10.88
N SER A 54 11.50 -0.11 9.70
CA SER A 54 10.61 -1.14 9.22
C SER A 54 11.16 -1.74 7.95
N ARG A 55 11.24 -3.06 7.90
CA ARG A 55 11.78 -3.84 6.78
C ARG A 55 10.83 -4.96 6.43
N CYS A 56 10.70 -5.24 5.14
CA CYS A 56 9.94 -6.38 4.68
C CYS A 56 10.71 -7.20 3.65
N CYS A 57 10.39 -8.49 3.61
CA CYS A 57 10.99 -9.43 2.69
C CYS A 57 9.96 -10.47 2.22
N LYS A 58 10.30 -11.16 1.14
CA LYS A 58 9.51 -12.29 0.59
C LYS A 58 10.35 -13.55 0.69
N GLY A 59 9.72 -14.66 1.01
CA GLY A 59 10.38 -15.95 1.19
C GLY A 59 10.28 -16.46 2.63
N ASN A 60 10.45 -17.77 2.79
CA ASN A 60 10.31 -18.44 4.08
C ASN A 60 11.38 -17.98 5.06
N LEU A 61 10.93 -17.56 6.25
CA LEU A 61 11.76 -17.10 7.36
C LEU A 61 12.77 -16.01 6.96
N CYS A 62 12.48 -15.24 5.91
CA CYS A 62 13.37 -14.19 5.42
C CYS A 62 13.55 -13.06 6.44
N ASN A 63 12.64 -12.98 7.42
CA ASN A 63 12.72 -12.08 8.54
C ASN A 63 13.52 -12.65 9.72
N LYS A 64 14.38 -13.66 9.54
CA LYS A 64 15.26 -14.19 10.58
C LYS A 64 16.62 -13.48 10.56
N GLY A 65 17.11 -13.09 11.74
CA GLY A 65 18.45 -12.50 11.89
C GLY A 65 18.56 -11.02 11.54
N LYS A 66 19.75 -10.60 11.09
CA LYS A 66 20.02 -9.25 10.58
C LYS A 66 19.50 -9.16 9.15
N ILE A 67 18.35 -8.52 9.00
CA ILE A 67 17.78 -8.23 7.68
C ILE A 67 18.53 -7.01 7.17
N GLU A 68 19.13 -7.06 5.99
CA GLU A 68 19.65 -5.84 5.35
C GLU A 68 18.49 -4.89 5.04
N PRO A 69 18.70 -3.56 5.08
CA PRO A 69 17.63 -2.64 4.71
C PRO A 69 17.23 -3.01 3.28
N PRO A 70 15.95 -3.31 3.02
CA PRO A 70 15.55 -3.75 1.71
C PRO A 70 15.96 -2.66 0.70
N LYS A 71 16.54 -3.09 -0.43
CA LYS A 71 16.74 -2.21 -1.56
C LYS A 71 15.36 -1.82 -2.06
N TYR A 72 14.87 -0.72 -1.52
CA TYR A 72 13.57 -0.13 -1.82
C TYR A 72 13.58 0.51 -3.22
N GLU A 73 14.02 -0.23 -4.25
CA GLU A 73 13.95 0.24 -5.64
C GLU A 73 12.51 0.53 -6.06
N PHE A 74 11.55 -0.19 -5.46
CA PHE A 74 10.11 0.03 -5.63
C PHE A 74 9.56 1.36 -5.05
N PHE A 75 10.32 2.04 -4.19
CA PHE A 75 9.90 3.25 -3.49
C PHE A 75 10.57 4.51 -4.02
N LYS A 76 11.40 4.44 -5.08
CA LYS A 76 11.88 5.66 -5.72
C LYS A 76 10.67 6.33 -6.36
N PRO A 77 10.17 7.46 -5.82
CA PRO A 77 9.09 8.16 -6.49
C PRO A 77 9.59 8.57 -7.88
N SER A 78 8.72 8.59 -8.88
CA SER A 78 9.02 9.00 -10.27
C SER A 78 9.49 10.45 -10.42
N GLY A 79 9.81 11.13 -9.33
CA GLY A 79 10.05 12.57 -9.28
C GLY A 79 8.74 13.35 -9.33
N LYS A 80 8.88 14.68 -9.21
CA LYS A 80 7.81 15.64 -9.43
C LYS A 80 7.35 15.55 -10.89
N ASN A 81 6.05 15.73 -11.15
CA ASN A 81 5.42 15.82 -12.49
C ASN A 81 5.05 14.49 -13.19
N LEU A 82 4.84 13.39 -12.44
CA LEU A 82 4.19 12.22 -13.03
C LEU A 82 2.80 12.61 -13.56
N THR A 83 2.47 12.23 -14.79
CA THR A 83 1.13 12.39 -15.36
C THR A 83 0.52 11.03 -15.64
N CYS A 84 -0.72 10.79 -15.25
CA CYS A 84 -1.45 9.54 -15.48
C CYS A 84 -2.76 9.79 -16.24
N TYR A 85 -3.29 8.75 -16.89
CA TYR A 85 -4.69 8.77 -17.32
C TYR A 85 -5.60 8.59 -16.10
N THR A 86 -6.69 9.35 -16.05
CA THR A 86 -7.69 9.31 -14.98
C THR A 86 -9.10 9.14 -15.56
N CYS A 87 -9.87 8.24 -14.95
CA CYS A 87 -11.26 7.93 -15.28
C CYS A 87 -11.86 7.01 -14.21
N SER A 88 -13.19 6.95 -14.13
CA SER A 88 -13.89 6.04 -13.23
C SER A 88 -15.22 5.60 -13.84
N ASP A 89 -15.44 4.29 -13.98
CA ASP A 89 -16.73 3.72 -14.35
C ASP A 89 -17.63 3.47 -13.13
N PHE A 90 -17.17 3.85 -11.92
CA PHE A 90 -17.95 3.67 -10.69
C PHE A 90 -19.19 4.57 -10.69
N PRO A 91 -20.28 4.13 -10.04
CA PRO A 91 -21.49 4.93 -9.92
C PRO A 91 -21.21 6.23 -9.15
N ALA A 92 -21.91 7.28 -9.55
CA ALA A 92 -21.83 8.59 -8.90
C ALA A 92 -22.21 8.49 -7.41
N GLY A 93 -21.53 9.25 -6.56
CA GLY A 93 -21.76 9.23 -5.10
C GLY A 93 -20.99 8.16 -4.35
N THR A 94 -20.17 7.35 -5.03
CA THR A 94 -19.17 6.51 -4.35
C THR A 94 -17.95 7.36 -4.00
N ARG A 95 -17.40 7.19 -2.79
CA ARG A 95 -16.17 7.92 -2.38
C ARG A 95 -14.96 7.71 -3.30
N LEU A 96 -14.96 6.64 -4.10
CA LEU A 96 -13.94 6.38 -5.13
C LEU A 96 -14.08 7.29 -6.35
N ALA A 97 -15.31 7.71 -6.67
CA ALA A 97 -15.60 8.71 -7.70
C ALA A 97 -15.36 10.14 -7.18
N ASP A 98 -15.43 10.35 -5.87
CA ASP A 98 -15.23 11.65 -5.21
C ASP A 98 -13.74 11.99 -5.04
N SER A 99 -13.00 11.99 -6.15
CA SER A 99 -11.83 12.86 -6.22
C SER A 99 -12.32 14.31 -6.09
N PRO A 100 -11.72 15.16 -5.25
CA PRO A 100 -12.12 16.56 -5.11
C PRO A 100 -12.01 17.36 -6.43
N GLU A 101 -11.36 16.79 -7.43
CA GLU A 101 -11.39 17.28 -8.80
C GLU A 101 -12.73 16.88 -9.47
N LYS A 102 -13.67 17.83 -9.55
CA LYS A 102 -14.94 17.78 -10.30
C LYS A 102 -14.82 17.37 -11.79
N THR A 103 -13.65 16.96 -12.25
CA THR A 103 -13.28 16.74 -13.64
C THR A 103 -12.99 15.28 -13.99
N VAL A 104 -13.06 14.32 -13.04
CA VAL A 104 -12.82 12.91 -13.38
C VAL A 104 -13.94 12.41 -14.31
N PRO A 105 -13.63 11.96 -15.54
CA PRO A 105 -14.62 11.43 -16.46
C PRO A 105 -15.25 10.17 -15.87
N ARG A 106 -16.59 10.10 -15.95
CA ARG A 106 -17.39 8.93 -15.53
C ARG A 106 -17.30 7.72 -16.48
N SER A 107 -16.40 7.79 -17.45
CA SER A 107 -16.19 6.71 -18.41
C SER A 107 -14.71 6.56 -18.70
N CYS A 108 -14.22 5.33 -18.57
CA CYS A 108 -12.88 4.96 -18.97
C CYS A 108 -12.71 4.72 -20.48
N THR A 109 -13.75 4.92 -21.29
CA THR A 109 -13.65 4.96 -22.75
C THR A 109 -12.93 6.20 -23.27
N SER A 110 -12.90 7.29 -22.50
CA SER A 110 -12.24 8.54 -22.88
C SER A 110 -11.56 9.17 -21.65
N PRO A 111 -10.47 8.57 -21.16
CA PRO A 111 -9.78 9.06 -19.98
C PRO A 111 -9.07 10.39 -20.27
N ILE A 112 -9.01 11.27 -19.26
CA ILE A 112 -8.24 12.52 -19.34
C ILE A 112 -6.88 12.36 -18.67
N LYS A 113 -6.00 13.34 -18.86
CA LYS A 113 -4.68 13.35 -18.21
C LYS A 113 -4.77 14.10 -16.87
N GLN A 114 -4.17 13.55 -15.84
CA GLN A 114 -4.04 14.13 -14.51
C GLN A 114 -2.57 14.19 -14.11
N ILE A 115 -2.12 15.35 -13.62
CA ILE A 115 -0.79 15.48 -13.03
C ILE A 115 -0.87 15.00 -11.58
N CYS A 116 -0.04 14.02 -11.23
CA CYS A 116 0.01 13.43 -9.91
C CYS A 116 0.66 14.37 -8.91
N GLY A 117 0.10 14.41 -7.71
CA GLY A 117 0.53 15.31 -6.65
C GLY A 117 0.61 14.62 -5.29
N ARG A 118 0.14 15.31 -4.26
CA ARG A 118 -0.02 14.76 -2.91
C ARG A 118 -1.48 14.45 -2.66
N PHE A 119 -1.75 13.43 -1.86
CA PHE A 119 -3.11 13.20 -1.40
C PHE A 119 -3.56 14.37 -0.51
N PRO A 120 -4.75 14.96 -0.75
CA PRO A 120 -5.23 16.10 0.03
C PRO A 120 -5.29 15.83 1.53
N LYS A 121 -5.73 14.62 1.91
CA LYS A 121 -5.86 14.19 3.31
C LYS A 121 -4.60 13.52 3.87
N MET A 122 -3.65 13.13 3.03
CA MET A 122 -2.41 12.44 3.43
C MET A 122 -1.21 13.15 2.80
N THR A 123 -0.91 14.36 3.28
CA THR A 123 0.11 15.25 2.68
C THR A 123 1.54 14.68 2.73
N HIS A 124 1.78 13.66 3.55
CA HIS A 124 3.06 12.93 3.64
C HIS A 124 3.15 11.78 2.62
N VAL A 125 2.05 11.39 1.98
CA VAL A 125 2.00 10.36 0.96
C VAL A 125 1.98 11.03 -0.42
N MET A 126 2.98 10.73 -1.25
CA MET A 126 3.03 11.19 -2.63
C MET A 126 2.31 10.21 -3.56
N GLN A 127 1.61 10.74 -4.56
CA GLN A 127 1.17 9.96 -5.70
C GLN A 127 2.35 9.81 -6.66
N ASP A 128 2.99 8.64 -6.63
CA ASP A 128 4.27 8.37 -7.27
C ASP A 128 4.19 7.32 -8.39
N ARG A 129 2.97 6.92 -8.77
CA ARG A 129 2.70 5.91 -9.79
C ARG A 129 1.30 6.06 -10.36
N CYS A 130 1.10 5.51 -11.56
CA CYS A 130 -0.24 5.35 -12.12
C CYS A 130 -0.85 4.03 -11.65
N ILE A 131 -2.16 4.03 -11.39
CA ILE A 131 -2.94 2.84 -11.07
C ILE A 131 -4.00 2.58 -12.14
N THR A 132 -4.31 1.30 -12.34
CA THR A 132 -5.54 0.80 -12.94
C THR A 132 -6.14 -0.21 -11.97
N LEU A 133 -7.36 0.03 -11.51
CA LEU A 133 -8.11 -0.87 -10.63
C LEU A 133 -9.31 -1.40 -11.41
N LYS A 134 -9.37 -2.72 -11.60
CA LYS A 134 -10.52 -3.41 -12.17
C LYS A 134 -11.30 -4.07 -11.04
N VAL A 135 -12.60 -3.84 -10.98
CA VAL A 135 -13.48 -4.26 -9.89
C VAL A 135 -14.67 -5.01 -10.44
N LYS A 136 -15.01 -6.11 -9.79
CA LYS A 136 -16.29 -6.80 -9.98
C LYS A 136 -17.19 -6.49 -8.80
N ALA A 137 -18.43 -6.10 -9.07
CA ALA A 137 -19.39 -5.74 -8.03
C ALA A 137 -20.78 -6.26 -8.36
N VAL A 138 -21.61 -6.46 -7.34
CA VAL A 138 -23.03 -6.76 -7.45
C VAL A 138 -23.83 -5.58 -6.91
N VAL A 139 -24.77 -5.10 -7.71
CA VAL A 139 -25.75 -4.07 -7.34
C VAL A 139 -27.13 -4.60 -7.70
N GLU A 140 -28.04 -4.68 -6.74
CA GLU A 140 -29.40 -5.20 -6.96
C GLU A 140 -29.44 -6.54 -7.71
N ASN A 141 -28.56 -7.48 -7.31
CA ASN A 141 -28.40 -8.81 -7.93
C ASN A 141 -27.88 -8.83 -9.38
N LYS A 142 -27.35 -7.70 -9.90
CA LYS A 142 -26.68 -7.63 -11.20
C LYS A 142 -25.18 -7.46 -11.01
N GLU A 143 -24.37 -8.23 -11.75
CA GLU A 143 -22.92 -8.10 -11.75
C GLU A 143 -22.48 -6.97 -12.71
N PHE A 144 -21.50 -6.19 -12.27
CA PHE A 144 -20.88 -5.10 -13.01
C PHE A 144 -19.36 -5.23 -12.97
N ASP A 145 -18.73 -4.92 -14.10
CA ASP A 145 -17.30 -4.74 -14.23
C ASP A 145 -16.99 -3.24 -14.32
N TRP A 146 -16.29 -2.70 -13.33
CA TRP A 146 -15.90 -1.29 -13.30
C TRP A 146 -14.38 -1.14 -13.38
N THR A 147 -13.95 -0.08 -14.07
CA THR A 147 -12.54 0.32 -14.11
C THR A 147 -12.35 1.69 -13.47
N TYR A 148 -11.29 1.82 -12.70
CA TYR A 148 -10.75 3.10 -12.26
C TYR A 148 -9.31 3.24 -12.75
N ARG A 149 -8.94 4.43 -13.22
CA ARG A 149 -7.56 4.81 -13.51
C ARG A 149 -7.25 6.13 -12.83
N GLY A 150 -6.00 6.32 -12.42
CA GLY A 150 -5.58 7.59 -11.88
C GLY A 150 -4.17 7.59 -11.31
N CYS A 151 -3.87 8.65 -10.59
CA CYS A 151 -2.66 8.80 -9.79
C CYS A 151 -2.81 8.07 -8.45
N SER A 152 -1.77 7.34 -8.04
CA SER A 152 -1.79 6.57 -6.80
C SER A 152 -0.42 6.54 -6.12
N SER A 153 -0.37 5.96 -4.92
CA SER A 153 0.86 5.70 -4.19
C SER A 153 1.21 4.23 -4.19
N ILE A 154 2.45 3.95 -3.79
CA ILE A 154 2.92 2.60 -3.44
C ILE A 154 1.97 1.87 -2.48
N TYR A 155 1.29 2.58 -1.58
CA TYR A 155 0.39 2.00 -0.59
C TYR A 155 -0.78 1.27 -1.25
N HIS A 156 -1.60 1.95 -2.04
CA HIS A 156 -2.72 1.32 -2.74
C HIS A 156 -2.25 0.28 -3.76
N CYS A 157 -1.09 0.49 -4.38
CA CYS A 157 -0.52 -0.48 -5.31
C CYS A 157 -0.02 -1.78 -4.67
N SER A 158 0.10 -1.80 -3.35
CA SER A 158 0.47 -2.99 -2.58
C SER A 158 -0.74 -3.76 -2.04
N PHE A 159 -1.96 -3.31 -2.34
CA PHE A 159 -3.17 -4.01 -1.92
C PHE A 159 -3.31 -5.32 -2.69
N THR A 160 -3.61 -6.38 -1.94
CA THR A 160 -4.04 -7.64 -2.52
C THR A 160 -5.50 -7.54 -2.96
N GLU A 161 -5.97 -8.48 -3.76
CA GLU A 161 -7.38 -8.52 -4.16
C GLU A 161 -8.33 -8.59 -2.96
N ALA A 162 -7.97 -9.39 -1.96
CA ALA A 162 -8.73 -9.48 -0.71
C ALA A 162 -8.76 -8.15 0.06
N LEU A 163 -7.64 -7.41 0.08
CA LEU A 163 -7.59 -6.12 0.76
C LEU A 163 -8.38 -5.06 0.01
N TRP A 164 -8.29 -5.00 -1.32
CA TRP A 164 -9.15 -4.14 -2.12
C TRP A 164 -10.62 -4.43 -1.85
N ARG A 165 -11.03 -5.71 -1.93
CA ARG A 165 -12.40 -6.11 -1.64
C ARG A 165 -12.87 -5.65 -0.26
N HIS A 166 -12.03 -5.84 0.77
CA HIS A 166 -12.34 -5.41 2.13
C HIS A 166 -12.58 -3.90 2.21
N GLU A 167 -11.66 -3.09 1.71
CA GLU A 167 -11.74 -1.62 1.76
C GLU A 167 -12.92 -1.07 0.95
N LEU A 168 -13.18 -1.67 -0.22
CA LEU A 168 -14.31 -1.31 -1.07
C LEU A 168 -15.66 -1.63 -0.39
N ASN A 169 -15.81 -2.81 0.21
CA ASN A 169 -17.04 -3.19 0.93
C ASN A 169 -17.27 -2.32 2.16
N LYS A 170 -16.22 -2.05 2.95
CA LYS A 170 -16.31 -1.13 4.08
C LYS A 170 -16.78 0.26 3.64
N THR A 171 -16.26 0.76 2.52
CA THR A 171 -16.69 2.04 1.95
C THR A 171 -18.18 1.99 1.54
N SER A 172 -18.62 0.92 0.88
CA SER A 172 -20.02 0.73 0.50
C SER A 172 -20.97 0.73 1.69
N GLU A 173 -20.59 0.05 2.79
CA GLU A 173 -21.35 0.01 4.04
C GLU A 173 -21.44 1.39 4.69
N GLU A 174 -20.32 2.12 4.78
CA GLU A 174 -20.28 3.48 5.31
C GLU A 174 -21.10 4.48 4.48
N ASP A 175 -21.12 4.31 3.16
CA ASP A 175 -21.87 5.18 2.23
C ASP A 175 -23.33 4.72 2.03
N GLY A 176 -23.72 3.55 2.56
CA GLY A 176 -25.08 3.01 2.41
C GLY A 176 -25.46 2.66 0.97
N THR A 177 -24.47 2.41 0.09
CA THR A 177 -24.72 2.26 -1.36
C THR A 177 -25.34 0.91 -1.74
N GLY A 178 -25.27 -0.09 -0.86
CA GLY A 178 -25.76 -1.45 -1.14
C GLY A 178 -24.92 -2.21 -2.18
N ILE A 179 -23.75 -1.70 -2.56
CA ILE A 179 -22.84 -2.34 -3.52
C ILE A 179 -22.06 -3.45 -2.81
N THR A 180 -22.07 -4.66 -3.34
CA THR A 180 -21.22 -5.76 -2.86
C THR A 180 -20.07 -5.99 -3.82
N TYR A 181 -18.86 -5.68 -3.41
CA TYR A 181 -17.66 -5.91 -4.21
C TYR A 181 -17.20 -7.37 -4.11
N LEU A 182 -17.08 -8.04 -5.26
CA LEU A 182 -16.67 -9.44 -5.38
C LEU A 182 -15.15 -9.58 -5.50
N SER A 183 -14.50 -8.66 -6.22
CA SER A 183 -13.05 -8.64 -6.42
C SER A 183 -12.53 -7.24 -6.73
N GLY A 184 -11.24 -7.00 -6.51
CA GLY A 184 -10.56 -5.77 -6.87
C GLY A 184 -9.10 -6.02 -7.24
N LYS A 185 -8.78 -5.93 -8.54
CA LYS A 185 -7.43 -6.19 -9.05
C LYS A 185 -6.79 -4.89 -9.50
N SER A 186 -5.72 -4.48 -8.81
CA SER A 186 -4.93 -3.33 -9.22
C SER A 186 -3.69 -3.72 -10.03
N SER A 187 -3.37 -2.89 -11.01
CA SER A 187 -2.06 -2.84 -11.67
C SER A 187 -1.48 -1.46 -11.49
N CYS A 188 -0.18 -1.37 -11.25
CA CYS A 188 0.52 -0.10 -11.13
C CYS A 188 1.79 -0.07 -11.96
N CYS A 189 2.08 1.09 -12.49
CA CYS A 189 3.22 1.33 -13.36
C CYS A 189 3.88 2.67 -13.03
N HIS A 190 5.13 2.79 -13.46
CA HIS A 190 5.95 3.98 -13.27
C HIS A 190 6.20 4.64 -14.63
N GLY A 191 6.18 5.98 -14.66
CA GLY A 191 6.38 6.78 -15.87
C GLY A 191 5.10 7.41 -16.40
N ASN A 192 5.26 8.48 -17.18
CA ASN A 192 4.16 9.27 -17.68
C ASN A 192 3.23 8.44 -18.56
N LEU A 193 1.93 8.51 -18.26
CA LEU A 193 0.84 7.92 -19.03
C LEU A 193 0.97 6.40 -19.21
N CYS A 194 1.69 5.72 -18.31
CA CYS A 194 1.97 4.29 -18.41
C CYS A 194 0.71 3.42 -18.25
N ASN A 195 -0.39 3.97 -17.72
CA ASN A 195 -1.70 3.32 -17.59
C ASN A 195 -2.62 3.56 -18.81
N SER A 196 -2.04 3.74 -20.00
CA SER A 196 -2.76 3.99 -21.24
C SER A 196 -3.53 2.76 -21.76
N THR A 197 -2.95 1.57 -21.61
CA THR A 197 -3.52 0.34 -22.18
C THR A 197 -4.52 -0.32 -21.23
N THR A 198 -5.70 -0.67 -21.74
CA THR A 198 -6.69 -1.55 -21.09
C THR A 198 -6.15 -2.97 -20.85
N ASP A 199 -5.21 -3.39 -21.70
CA ASP A 199 -4.91 -4.80 -21.93
C ASP A 199 -3.52 -5.26 -21.47
N ASN A 200 -2.57 -4.34 -21.27
CA ASN A 200 -1.27 -4.70 -20.69
C ASN A 200 -1.25 -4.46 -19.19
N ILE A 201 -2.09 -5.20 -18.46
CA ILE A 201 -1.77 -5.52 -17.07
C ILE A 201 -0.60 -6.53 -17.13
N ARG A 202 0.60 -6.05 -17.44
CA ARG A 202 1.80 -6.66 -16.86
C ARG A 202 1.69 -6.32 -15.40
N VAL A 203 1.05 -7.22 -14.65
CA VAL A 203 1.18 -7.18 -13.20
C VAL A 203 2.69 -7.14 -12.98
N HIS A 204 3.23 -6.03 -12.48
CA HIS A 204 4.48 -6.08 -11.72
C HIS A 204 4.19 -6.80 -10.40
N SER A 205 3.57 -7.98 -10.51
CA SER A 205 3.83 -9.13 -9.70
C SER A 205 5.34 -9.23 -9.73
N ALA A 206 6.00 -8.85 -8.65
CA ALA A 206 7.27 -9.46 -8.33
C ALA A 206 7.00 -10.98 -8.29
N ALA A 207 7.11 -11.65 -9.45
CA ALA A 207 6.71 -13.03 -9.72
C ALA A 207 5.77 -13.61 -8.65
N ILE A 208 4.49 -13.22 -8.72
CA ILE A 208 3.41 -14.06 -8.23
C ILE A 208 2.85 -14.61 -9.52
N THR A 209 3.50 -15.67 -10.01
CA THR A 209 2.88 -16.61 -10.93
C THR A 209 1.54 -17.01 -10.34
N ASN A 210 0.52 -17.16 -11.21
CA ASN A 210 -0.72 -17.80 -10.84
C ASN A 210 -0.39 -19.21 -10.32
N VAL A 211 -0.16 -19.32 -9.02
CA VAL A 211 -0.22 -20.58 -8.29
C VAL A 211 -1.69 -20.75 -8.02
N GLU A 212 -2.33 -21.62 -8.79
CA GLU A 212 -3.58 -22.26 -8.38
C GLU A 212 -3.43 -22.62 -6.91
N HIS A 213 -4.26 -22.02 -6.05
CA HIS A 213 -4.64 -22.40 -4.70
C HIS A 213 -3.86 -23.53 -3.97
N LEU A 214 -2.53 -23.55 -4.03
CA LEU A 214 -1.70 -24.31 -3.13
C LEU A 214 -1.46 -23.41 -1.94
N SER A 215 -1.89 -23.87 -0.77
CA SER A 215 -1.51 -23.34 0.52
C SER A 215 0.01 -23.52 0.72
N THR A 216 0.84 -22.84 -0.06
CA THR A 216 2.25 -22.66 0.28
C THR A 216 2.27 -21.66 1.42
N GLY A 217 2.05 -22.18 2.63
CA GLY A 217 2.12 -21.40 3.86
C GLY A 217 3.49 -20.72 3.92
N LEU A 218 3.51 -19.41 3.64
CA LEU A 218 4.68 -18.59 3.90
C LEU A 218 4.94 -18.68 5.40
N ALA A 219 6.05 -19.31 5.77
CA ALA A 219 6.46 -19.35 7.16
C ALA A 219 7.23 -18.05 7.47
N CYS A 220 6.77 -17.27 8.42
CA CYS A 220 7.53 -16.14 8.97
C CYS A 220 8.02 -16.50 10.36
N PHE A 221 9.14 -15.93 10.76
CA PHE A 221 9.54 -15.98 12.15
C PHE A 221 8.62 -15.04 12.94
N LEU A 222 7.75 -15.62 13.76
CA LEU A 222 6.91 -14.89 14.71
C LEU A 222 7.70 -14.76 16.00
N CYS A 223 8.04 -13.53 16.37
CA CYS A 223 8.71 -13.28 17.64
C CYS A 223 8.44 -11.85 18.10
N PHE A 224 8.09 -11.72 19.37
CA PHE A 224 7.99 -10.45 20.06
C PHE A 224 9.14 -10.40 21.05
N VAL A 225 10.19 -9.65 20.73
CA VAL A 225 11.34 -9.49 21.63
C VAL A 225 11.39 -8.03 22.08
N SER A 226 11.09 -7.80 23.35
CA SER A 226 11.37 -6.53 24.02
C SER A 226 12.70 -6.66 24.77
N MET A 227 13.75 -6.00 24.28
CA MET A 227 15.04 -5.93 24.96
C MET A 227 15.22 -4.53 25.57
N ALA A 228 15.28 -4.45 26.90
CA ALA A 228 15.71 -3.25 27.59
C ALA A 228 17.24 -3.24 27.70
N MET A 229 17.93 -2.36 26.96
CA MET A 229 19.36 -2.14 27.18
C MET A 229 19.54 -1.07 28.25
N ILE A 230 19.80 -1.51 29.49
CA ILE A 230 20.19 -0.62 30.57
C ILE A 230 21.68 -0.29 30.38
N LYS A 231 21.97 0.88 29.80
CA LYS A 231 23.34 1.42 29.80
C LYS A 231 23.51 2.19 31.11
N ALA A 232 24.09 1.54 32.12
CA ALA A 232 24.43 2.20 33.38
C ALA A 232 25.50 3.26 33.11
N HIS A 233 25.14 4.55 33.23
CA HIS A 233 26.14 5.61 33.36
C HIS A 233 26.62 5.59 34.82
N ILE A 234 27.74 4.91 35.05
CA ILE A 234 28.51 5.09 36.28
C ILE A 234 29.28 6.40 36.10
N GLY A 235 28.81 7.43 36.79
CA GLY A 235 29.52 8.70 37.01
C GLY A 235 29.75 8.86 38.50
#